data_AF-T1D7N2-F1
#
_entry.id   AF-T1D7N2-F1
#
_cell.length_a   1.000
_cell.length_b   1.000
_cell.length_c   1.000
_cell.angle_alpha   90.00
_cell.angle_beta   90.00
_cell.angle_gamma   90.00
#
_symmetry.space_group_name_H-M   'P 1'
#
loop_
_entity.id
_entity.type
_entity.pdbx_description
1 polymer ?
#
loop_
_entity_poly.entity_id
_entity_poly.type
_entity_poly.pdbx_seq_one_letter_code
_entity_poly.pdbx_strand_id
1 'polypeptide(L)'
;MRQVKLDQEELHQIKELYEAVMSHACHGLFFKEGSVLGAPMAEAALRDRAHYFERVAADLKERGWVEEVTFSDHEVIVKGSIEVAPSDIPTCHRLRGILREFY
;
A
#
# COMPACT_ATOMS: atom_id res chain seq x y z
N MET A 1 7.59 -3.94 18.18
CA MET A 1 8.14 -4.55 16.95
C MET A 1 9.26 -3.65 16.44
N ARG A 2 10.30 -4.22 15.83
CA ARG A 2 11.32 -3.43 15.12
C ARG A 2 10.82 -3.18 13.69
N GLN A 3 11.06 -1.98 13.16
CA GLN A 3 10.69 -1.61 11.80
C GLN A 3 11.93 -1.14 11.04
N VAL A 4 11.98 -1.47 9.75
CA VAL A 4 12.91 -0.86 8.79
C VAL A 4 12.10 0.16 8.01
N LYS A 5 12.61 1.39 7.91
CA LYS A 5 12.01 2.45 7.09
C LYS A 5 12.81 2.57 5.80
N LEU A 6 12.10 2.69 4.69
CA LEU A 6 12.63 3.03 3.39
C LEU A 6 12.01 4.38 3.00
N ASP A 7 12.78 5.23 2.34
CA ASP A 7 12.22 6.40 1.69
C ASP A 7 11.61 6.06 0.31
N GLN A 8 11.01 7.06 -0.32
CA GLN A 8 10.35 6.89 -1.61
C GLN A 8 11.33 6.54 -2.73
N GLU A 9 12.53 7.10 -2.71
CA GLU A 9 13.55 6.85 -3.73
C GLU A 9 14.06 5.41 -3.63
N GLU A 10 14.37 4.95 -2.41
CA GLU A 10 14.77 3.57 -2.14
C GLU A 10 13.68 2.57 -2.59
N LEU A 11 12.41 2.86 -2.31
CA LEU A 11 11.30 2.01 -2.72
C LEU A 11 11.17 1.93 -4.26
N HIS A 12 11.38 3.04 -4.96
CA HIS A 12 11.38 3.08 -6.41
C HIS A 12 12.58 2.33 -7.01
N GLN A 13 13.79 2.52 -6.50
CA GLN A 13 14.98 1.80 -6.95
C GLN A 13 14.83 0.28 -6.77
N ILE A 14 14.21 -0.16 -5.67
CA ILE A 14 13.89 -1.58 -5.46
C ILE A 14 12.89 -2.05 -6.51
N LYS A 15 11.82 -1.30 -6.78
CA LYS A 15 10.86 -1.64 -7.84
C LYS A 15 11.55 -1.78 -9.20
N GLU A 16 12.39 -0.82 -9.58
CA GLU A 16 13.13 -0.82 -10.83
C GLU A 16 14.07 -2.04 -10.94
N LEU A 17 14.73 -2.43 -9.85
CA LEU A 17 15.55 -3.64 -9.80
C LEU A 17 14.72 -4.89 -10.13
N TYR A 18 13.55 -5.04 -9.52
CA TYR A 18 12.66 -6.17 -9.80
C TYR A 18 12.12 -6.14 -11.24
N GLU A 19 11.75 -4.97 -11.75
CA GLU A 19 11.31 -4.81 -13.14
C GLU A 19 12.45 -5.08 -14.14
N ALA A 20 13.69 -4.74 -13.83
CA ALA A 20 14.85 -5.05 -14.67
C ALA A 20 15.10 -6.57 -14.77
N VAL A 21 14.84 -7.33 -13.70
CA VAL A 21 15.06 -8.78 -13.67
C VAL A 21 13.86 -9.56 -14.21
N MET A 22 12.64 -9.13 -13.90
CA MET A 22 11.41 -9.89 -14.13
C MET A 22 10.42 -9.21 -15.07
N SER A 23 10.72 -8.00 -15.54
CA SER A 23 9.76 -7.13 -16.25
C SER A 23 8.46 -6.98 -15.44
N HIS A 24 7.32 -6.87 -16.11
CA HIS A 24 6.02 -6.68 -15.48
C HIS A 24 5.52 -7.89 -14.66
N ALA A 25 6.19 -9.05 -14.71
CA ALA A 25 5.80 -10.20 -13.91
C ALA A 25 5.90 -9.93 -12.39
N CYS A 26 6.75 -8.99 -11.97
CA CYS A 26 6.86 -8.59 -10.57
C CYS A 26 5.66 -7.80 -10.03
N HIS A 27 4.77 -7.28 -10.89
CA HIS A 27 3.60 -6.50 -10.43
C HIS A 27 2.64 -7.34 -9.58
N GLY A 28 2.46 -8.61 -9.94
CA GLY A 28 1.69 -9.56 -9.14
C GLY A 28 2.36 -9.88 -7.80
N LEU A 29 3.70 -9.91 -7.76
CA LEU A 29 4.46 -10.07 -6.53
C LEU A 29 4.27 -8.87 -5.61
N PHE A 30 4.36 -7.64 -6.12
CA PHE A 30 4.13 -6.42 -5.36
C PHE A 30 2.70 -6.34 -4.80
N PHE A 31 1.70 -6.76 -5.58
CA PHE A 31 0.34 -6.87 -5.08
C PHE A 31 0.26 -7.84 -3.89
N LYS A 32 0.89 -9.01 -3.96
CA LYS A 32 0.92 -9.96 -2.86
C LYS A 32 1.72 -9.49 -1.65
N GLU A 33 2.82 -8.78 -1.87
CA GLU A 33 3.58 -8.10 -0.82
C GLU A 33 2.69 -7.08 -0.10
N GLY A 34 1.92 -6.30 -0.86
CA GLY A 34 0.90 -5.40 -0.34
C GLY A 34 -0.12 -6.11 0.57
N SER A 35 -0.68 -7.24 0.13
CA SER A 35 -1.58 -8.04 0.97
C SER A 35 -0.92 -8.48 2.29
N VAL A 36 0.34 -8.92 2.25
CA VAL A 36 1.08 -9.29 3.47
C VAL A 36 1.25 -8.11 4.42
N LEU A 37 1.46 -6.90 3.88
CA LEU A 37 1.58 -5.67 4.65
C LEU A 37 0.25 -5.19 5.23
N GLY A 38 -0.85 -5.32 4.46
CA GLY A 38 -2.19 -4.85 4.82
C GLY A 38 -2.92 -5.74 5.82
N ALA A 39 -2.77 -7.07 5.71
CA ALA A 39 -3.45 -8.04 6.58
C ALA A 39 -3.31 -7.75 8.09
N PRO A 40 -2.10 -7.50 8.65
CA PRO A 40 -1.97 -7.17 10.07
C PRO A 40 -2.58 -5.80 10.44
N MET A 41 -2.65 -4.84 9.51
CA MET A 41 -3.32 -3.55 9.75
C MET A 41 -4.83 -3.76 9.90
N ALA A 42 -5.42 -4.55 8.98
CA ALA A 42 -6.82 -4.93 9.03
C ALA A 42 -7.14 -5.70 10.33
N GLU A 43 -6.34 -6.70 10.68
CA GLU A 43 -6.51 -7.48 11.92
C GLU A 43 -6.45 -6.60 13.18
N ALA A 44 -5.53 -5.64 13.23
CA ALA A 44 -5.43 -4.71 14.34
C ALA A 44 -6.65 -3.77 14.42
N ALA A 45 -7.14 -3.28 13.28
CA ALA A 45 -8.30 -2.39 13.20
C ALA A 45 -9.62 -3.09 13.58
N LEU A 46 -9.75 -4.41 13.36
CA LEU A 46 -10.93 -5.20 13.75
C LEU A 46 -11.23 -5.19 15.25
N ARG A 47 -10.27 -4.77 16.10
CA ARG A 47 -10.46 -4.59 17.54
C ARG A 47 -11.49 -3.50 17.87
N ASP A 48 -11.75 -2.59 16.93
CA ASP A 48 -12.73 -1.51 17.04
C ASP A 48 -13.45 -1.36 15.69
N ARG A 49 -14.44 -2.23 15.49
CA ARG A 49 -15.18 -2.32 14.22
C ARG A 49 -15.94 -1.04 13.87
N ALA A 50 -16.37 -0.27 14.86
CA ALA A 50 -17.12 0.96 14.64
C ALA A 50 -16.29 2.02 13.92
N HIS A 51 -14.97 2.04 14.15
CA HIS A 51 -14.03 2.99 13.57
C HIS A 51 -13.00 2.29 12.66
N TYR A 52 -13.37 1.15 12.08
CA TYR A 52 -12.45 0.29 11.32
C TYR A 52 -11.71 1.07 10.22
N PHE A 53 -12.45 1.75 9.35
CA PHE A 53 -11.88 2.50 8.23
C PHE A 53 -11.04 3.70 8.68
N GLU A 54 -11.41 4.36 9.77
CA GLU A 54 -10.62 5.44 10.36
C GLU A 54 -9.27 4.92 10.87
N ARG A 55 -9.24 3.72 11.46
CA ARG A 55 -8.02 3.11 11.99
C ARG A 55 -7.07 2.64 10.90
N VAL A 56 -7.56 1.95 9.86
CA VAL A 56 -6.70 1.55 8.74
C VAL A 56 -6.22 2.76 7.95
N ALA A 57 -7.03 3.83 7.85
CA ALA A 57 -6.60 5.11 7.27
C ALA A 57 -5.45 5.73 8.08
N ALA A 58 -5.56 5.74 9.41
CA ALA A 58 -4.53 6.28 10.30
C ALA A 58 -3.23 5.46 10.20
N ASP A 59 -3.31 4.12 10.19
CA ASP A 59 -2.13 3.25 10.08
C ASP A 59 -1.43 3.40 8.72
N LEU A 60 -2.19 3.50 7.62
CA LEU A 60 -1.63 3.81 6.29
C LEU A 60 -0.83 5.11 6.27
N LYS A 61 -1.38 6.17 6.86
CA LYS A 61 -0.75 7.49 6.92
C LYS A 61 0.46 7.49 7.85
N GLU A 62 0.36 6.90 9.03
CA GLU A 62 1.45 6.81 10.00
C GLU A 62 2.66 6.06 9.43
N ARG A 63 2.39 5.03 8.62
CA ARG A 63 3.44 4.25 7.93
C ARG A 63 3.95 4.91 6.65
N GLY A 64 3.40 6.05 6.24
CA GLY A 64 3.86 6.81 5.08
C GLY A 64 3.50 6.21 3.72
N TRP A 65 2.47 5.36 3.64
CA TRP A 65 2.02 4.81 2.35
C TRP A 65 1.28 5.84 1.49
N VAL A 66 0.57 6.75 2.16
CA VAL A 66 -0.33 7.76 1.56
C VAL A 66 -0.33 9.03 2.40
N GLU A 67 -0.62 10.17 1.79
CA GLU A 67 -0.92 11.43 2.51
C GLU A 67 -2.39 11.46 2.93
N GLU A 68 -3.30 11.14 2.00
CA GLU A 68 -4.74 11.08 2.24
C GLU A 68 -5.34 9.81 1.66
N VAL A 69 -6.33 9.26 2.38
CA VAL A 69 -7.16 8.16 1.89
C VAL A 69 -8.60 8.37 2.35
N THR A 70 -9.55 8.10 1.46
CA THR A 70 -10.99 8.13 1.74
C THR A 70 -11.59 6.80 1.27
N PHE A 71 -12.28 6.13 2.18
CA PHE A 71 -12.98 4.88 1.94
C PHE A 71 -14.46 5.15 1.71
N SER A 72 -15.03 4.48 0.71
CA SER A 72 -16.45 4.48 0.41
C SER A 72 -16.90 3.09 0.00
N ASP A 73 -18.21 2.86 -0.10
CA ASP A 73 -18.76 1.52 -0.40
C ASP A 73 -18.32 0.93 -1.75
N HIS A 74 -17.89 1.77 -2.69
CA HIS A 74 -17.60 1.35 -4.07
C HIS A 74 -16.20 1.71 -4.54
N GLU A 75 -15.53 2.64 -3.87
CA GLU A 75 -14.22 3.12 -4.28
C GLU A 75 -13.36 3.56 -3.09
N VAL A 76 -12.05 3.56 -3.33
CA VAL A 76 -11.07 4.15 -2.43
C VAL A 76 -10.33 5.23 -3.20
N ILE A 77 -10.33 6.44 -2.66
CA ILE A 77 -9.61 7.58 -3.22
C ILE A 77 -8.35 7.77 -2.39
N VAL A 78 -7.18 7.76 -3.03
CA VAL A 78 -5.88 7.96 -2.40
C VAL A 78 -5.18 9.17 -3.01
N LYS A 79 -4.53 9.98 -2.17
CA LYS A 79 -3.61 11.04 -2.60
C LYS A 79 -2.24 10.87 -1.94
N GLY A 80 -1.20 11.27 -2.68
CA GLY A 80 0.18 11.23 -2.20
C GLY A 80 0.67 9.81 -1.90
N SER A 81 0.38 8.84 -2.77
CA SER A 81 0.92 7.50 -2.58
C SER A 81 2.44 7.49 -2.79
N ILE A 82 3.15 6.81 -1.89
CA ILE A 82 4.61 6.65 -1.98
C ILE A 82 5.05 5.90 -3.25
N GLU A 83 4.18 5.12 -3.89
CA GLU A 83 4.49 4.36 -5.12
C GLU A 83 4.25 5.15 -6.42
N VAL A 84 3.86 6.43 -6.33
CA VAL A 84 3.63 7.28 -7.51
C VAL A 84 4.96 7.51 -8.24
N ALA A 85 5.00 7.09 -9.49
CA ALA A 85 6.11 7.36 -10.40
C ALA A 85 5.56 7.71 -11.80
N PRO A 86 6.30 8.48 -12.63
CA PRO A 86 5.91 8.72 -14.01
C PRO A 86 5.76 7.40 -14.78
N SER A 87 4.56 7.10 -15.27
CA SER A 87 4.27 5.87 -15.99
C SER A 87 2.97 5.98 -16.81
N ASP A 88 2.90 5.26 -17.93
CA ASP A 88 1.69 5.12 -18.74
C ASP A 88 0.71 4.09 -18.16
N ILE A 89 1.12 3.35 -17.13
CA ILE A 89 0.32 2.34 -16.44
C ILE A 89 0.21 2.64 -14.94
N PRO A 90 -0.84 2.15 -14.26
CA PRO A 90 -0.97 2.33 -12.81
C PRO A 90 0.22 1.73 -12.06
N THR A 91 0.84 2.50 -11.14
CA THR A 91 2.09 2.13 -10.46
C THR A 91 1.92 1.56 -9.04
N CYS A 92 0.79 1.83 -8.39
CA CYS A 92 0.54 1.55 -6.97
C CYS A 92 0.18 0.08 -6.70
N HIS A 93 1.06 -0.85 -7.02
CA HIS A 93 0.77 -2.28 -6.94
C HIS A 93 0.70 -2.78 -5.50
N ARG A 94 1.61 -2.36 -4.61
CA ARG A 94 1.58 -2.76 -3.19
C ARG A 94 0.40 -2.14 -2.50
N LEU A 95 0.15 -0.86 -2.71
CA LEU A 95 -1.00 -0.17 -2.12
C LEU A 95 -2.32 -0.83 -2.51
N ARG A 96 -2.49 -1.24 -3.78
CA ARG A 96 -3.66 -2.03 -4.19
C ARG A 96 -3.79 -3.35 -3.42
N GLY A 97 -2.66 -4.02 -3.15
CA GLY A 97 -2.62 -5.21 -2.31
C GLY A 97 -3.01 -4.92 -0.85
N ILE A 98 -2.50 -3.82 -0.28
CA ILE A 98 -2.85 -3.39 1.08
C ILE A 98 -4.35 -3.11 1.18
N LEU A 99 -4.89 -2.31 0.25
CA LEU A 99 -6.30 -1.93 0.22
C LEU A 99 -7.22 -3.14 0.00
N ARG A 100 -6.74 -4.19 -0.68
CA ARG A 100 -7.50 -5.44 -0.85
C ARG A 100 -7.81 -6.11 0.48
N GLU A 101 -6.94 -5.99 1.48
CA GLU A 101 -7.16 -6.60 2.80
C GLU A 101 -8.13 -5.79 3.67
N PHE A 102 -8.47 -4.56 3.26
CA PHE A 102 -9.36 -3.71 4.03
C PHE A 102 -10.85 -3.96 3.72
N TYR A 103 -11.16 -4.69 2.64
CA TYR A 103 -12.50 -5.04 2.17
C TYR A 103 -12.66 -6.56 1.97
#